data_AF-A0A094FXQ1-F1
#
_entry.id   AF-A0A094FXQ1-F1
#
_cell.length_a   1.000
_cell.length_b   1.000
_cell.length_c   1.000
_cell.angle_alpha   90.00
_cell.angle_beta   90.00
_cell.angle_gamma   90.00
#
_symmetry.space_group_name_H-M   'P 1'
#
loop_
_entity.id
_entity.type
_entity.pdbx_description
1 polymer ?
#
loop_
_entity_poly.entity_id
_entity_poly.type
_entity_poly.pdbx_seq_one_letter_code
_entity_poly.pdbx_strand_id
1 'polypeptide(L)'
;MCLFAQDYGGLDAVAETLMTWATIGPASNLEHPIRPRLLIVANISGNHFASEAMRLQLKVLSHPGFSDSFSSLNVINVLGAGGHTPRGHFSAFEQVLTEEIRLQRAARINTHTLFSMVHIAAFFDLALQNFALSPLSTFSFIHASREDFKVSPNFAHHLSSFMSVFADNKLPDHIAWEFIASVIILDAFPPDMHMFSPSEVFRILYREACALGIQEYLNSRQLSTDL
;
A
#
# COMPACT_ATOMS: atom_id res chain seq x y z
N MET A 1 -2.00 10.23 -9.68
CA MET A 1 -2.33 11.66 -9.52
C MET A 1 -1.96 12.36 -10.82
N CYS A 2 -2.89 13.14 -11.36
CA CYS A 2 -2.66 13.96 -12.54
C CYS A 2 -2.54 15.42 -12.08
N LEU A 3 -1.40 16.06 -12.35
CA LEU A 3 -1.13 17.45 -11.97
C LEU A 3 -0.92 18.28 -13.23
N PHE A 4 -1.54 19.45 -13.31
CA PHE A 4 -1.30 20.39 -14.40
C PHE A 4 -0.24 21.39 -13.96
N ALA A 5 0.90 21.44 -14.65
CA ALA A 5 2.04 22.26 -14.23
C ALA A 5 1.69 23.74 -14.11
N GLN A 6 0.80 24.23 -14.96
CA GLN A 6 0.34 25.62 -14.98
C GLN A 6 -0.40 26.01 -13.69
N ASP A 7 -1.12 25.08 -13.05
CA ASP A 7 -1.84 25.33 -11.80
C ASP A 7 -0.88 25.54 -10.61
N TYR A 8 0.36 25.04 -10.74
CA TYR A 8 1.42 25.17 -9.74
C TYR A 8 2.37 26.33 -10.03
N GLY A 9 2.23 27.03 -11.18
CA GLY A 9 3.19 28.05 -11.63
C GLY A 9 4.37 27.51 -12.45
N GLY A 10 4.27 26.28 -12.97
CA GLY A 10 5.25 25.65 -13.86
C GLY A 10 5.87 24.37 -13.31
N LEU A 11 6.73 23.74 -14.10
CA LEU A 11 7.36 22.46 -13.75
C LEU A 11 8.29 22.58 -12.52
N ASP A 12 9.02 23.68 -12.37
CA ASP A 12 9.90 23.86 -11.22
C ASP A 12 9.11 23.84 -9.89
N ALA A 13 7.94 24.49 -9.84
CA ALA A 13 7.06 24.48 -8.66
C ALA A 13 6.40 23.12 -8.40
N VAL A 14 6.07 22.37 -9.46
CA VAL A 14 5.65 20.97 -9.33
C VAL A 14 6.77 20.13 -8.69
N ALA A 15 8.02 20.27 -9.14
CA ALA A 15 9.13 19.54 -8.53
C ALA A 15 9.29 19.84 -7.04
N GLU A 16 9.25 21.11 -6.64
CA GLU A 16 9.31 21.49 -5.21
C GLU A 16 8.17 20.87 -4.39
N THR A 17 6.95 20.88 -4.95
CA THR A 17 5.78 20.27 -4.31
C THR A 17 5.97 18.76 -4.12
N LEU A 18 6.41 18.05 -5.17
CA LEU A 18 6.63 16.62 -5.13
C LEU A 18 7.76 16.23 -4.17
N MET A 19 8.84 17.00 -4.11
CA MET A 19 9.92 16.79 -3.14
C MET A 19 9.44 17.02 -1.70
N THR A 20 8.60 18.04 -1.49
CA THR A 20 7.97 18.29 -0.18
C THR A 20 7.13 17.08 0.25
N TRP A 21 6.27 16.56 -0.64
CA TRP A 21 5.49 15.36 -0.36
C TRP A 21 6.38 14.13 -0.12
N ALA A 22 7.44 13.95 -0.92
CA ALA A 22 8.40 12.88 -0.73
C ALA A 22 9.17 12.97 0.60
N THR A 23 9.35 14.18 1.14
CA THR A 23 9.98 14.41 2.45
C THR A 23 9.02 14.07 3.59
N ILE A 24 7.72 14.30 3.43
CA ILE A 24 6.69 13.88 4.39
C ILE A 24 6.63 12.35 4.47
N GLY A 25 6.79 11.69 3.32
CA GLY A 25 6.82 10.23 3.22
C GLY A 25 5.47 9.61 2.85
N PRO A 26 5.35 8.28 2.93
CA PRO A 26 4.16 7.57 2.47
C PRO A 26 2.95 7.78 3.38
N ALA A 27 1.80 8.09 2.76
CA ALA A 27 0.53 8.22 3.46
C ALA A 27 -0.02 6.88 4.01
N SER A 28 0.47 5.73 3.51
CA SER A 28 -0.02 4.41 3.95
C SER A 28 1.06 3.34 3.98
N ASN A 29 0.83 2.28 4.75
CA ASN A 29 1.76 1.17 4.91
C ASN A 29 1.72 0.15 3.76
N LEU A 30 0.92 0.44 2.74
CA LEU A 30 0.78 -0.35 1.52
C LEU A 30 2.11 -0.42 0.75
N GLU A 31 2.26 -1.43 -0.10
CA GLU A 31 3.51 -1.68 -0.83
C GLU A 31 3.82 -0.63 -1.92
N HIS A 32 5.07 -0.59 -2.37
CA HIS A 32 5.52 0.32 -3.44
C HIS A 32 4.67 0.28 -4.73
N PRO A 33 4.25 -0.88 -5.28
CA PRO A 33 3.54 -0.91 -6.57
C PRO A 33 2.21 -0.15 -6.60
N ILE A 34 1.65 0.13 -5.43
CA ILE A 34 0.34 0.78 -5.25
C ILE A 34 0.46 2.22 -4.74
N ARG A 35 1.68 2.74 -4.64
CA ARG A 35 1.93 4.17 -4.45
C ARG A 35 1.30 4.99 -5.59
N PRO A 36 1.04 6.28 -5.37
CA PRO A 36 0.57 7.14 -6.44
C PRO A 36 1.52 7.15 -7.64
N ARG A 37 0.93 6.92 -8.82
CA ARG A 37 1.56 7.13 -10.12
C ARG A 37 1.39 8.57 -10.55
N LEU A 38 2.46 9.29 -10.85
CA LEU A 38 2.42 10.71 -11.18
C LEU A 38 2.34 10.93 -12.70
N LEU A 39 1.38 11.73 -13.12
CA LEU A 39 1.26 12.24 -14.48
C LEU A 39 1.25 13.77 -14.43
N ILE A 40 2.30 14.39 -14.95
CA ILE A 40 2.44 15.84 -15.01
C ILE A 40 2.09 16.30 -16.41
N VAL A 41 1.08 17.14 -16.51
CA VAL A 41 0.58 17.70 -17.76
C VAL A 41 1.08 19.14 -17.87
N ALA A 42 1.88 19.41 -18.88
CA ALA A 42 2.44 20.73 -19.12
C ALA A 42 1.92 21.34 -20.43
N ASN A 43 1.87 22.66 -20.47
CA ASN A 43 1.66 23.48 -21.64
C ASN A 43 2.91 24.35 -21.85
N ILE A 44 3.91 23.79 -22.53
CA ILE A 44 5.21 24.44 -22.79
C ILE A 44 5.48 24.38 -24.29
N SER A 45 6.11 25.41 -24.85
CA SER A 45 6.54 25.37 -26.25
C SER A 45 7.44 24.15 -26.50
N GLY A 46 7.15 23.40 -27.57
CA GLY A 46 7.79 22.11 -27.88
C GLY A 46 9.32 22.11 -27.81
N ASN A 47 9.96 23.21 -28.22
CA ASN A 47 11.42 23.36 -28.23
C ASN A 47 12.06 23.33 -26.83
N HIS A 48 11.32 23.70 -25.79
CA HIS A 48 11.82 23.73 -24.40
C HIS A 48 11.29 22.57 -23.56
N PHE A 49 10.27 21.86 -24.05
CA PHE A 49 9.61 20.82 -23.25
C PHE A 49 10.57 19.69 -22.85
N ALA A 50 11.36 19.17 -23.79
CA ALA A 50 12.23 18.02 -23.52
C ALA A 50 13.27 18.33 -22.42
N SER A 51 13.90 19.51 -22.47
CA SER A 51 14.88 19.93 -21.46
C SER A 51 14.23 20.16 -20.10
N GLU A 52 13.07 20.82 -20.06
CA GLU A 52 12.37 21.12 -18.81
C GLU A 52 11.78 19.85 -18.16
N ALA A 53 11.23 18.94 -18.95
CA ALA A 53 10.75 17.65 -18.47
C ALA A 53 11.89 16.78 -17.92
N MET A 54 13.03 16.74 -18.61
CA MET A 54 14.22 16.01 -18.13
C MET A 54 14.76 16.62 -16.82
N ARG A 55 14.80 17.95 -16.71
CA ARG A 55 15.20 18.63 -15.47
C ARG A 55 14.28 18.30 -14.29
N LEU A 56 12.97 18.32 -14.51
CA LEU A 56 11.98 17.90 -13.50
C LEU A 56 12.24 16.44 -13.08
N GLN A 57 12.35 15.52 -14.04
CA GLN A 57 12.55 14.10 -13.75
C GLN A 57 13.83 13.86 -12.97
N LEU A 58 14.96 14.42 -13.39
CA LEU A 58 16.23 14.27 -12.67
C LEU A 58 16.12 14.79 -11.23
N LYS A 59 15.47 15.94 -11.04
CA LYS A 59 15.32 16.55 -9.71
C LYS A 59 14.42 15.72 -8.78
N VAL A 60 13.28 15.25 -9.29
CA VAL A 60 12.31 14.49 -8.49
C VAL A 60 12.77 13.06 -8.24
N LEU A 61 13.29 12.38 -9.26
CA LEU A 61 13.73 10.98 -9.16
C LEU A 61 15.02 10.80 -8.35
N SER A 62 15.85 11.85 -8.23
CA SER A 62 17.05 11.82 -7.37
C SER A 62 16.74 12.07 -5.89
N HIS A 63 15.51 12.47 -5.56
CA HIS A 63 15.12 12.67 -4.17
C HIS A 63 14.99 11.31 -3.44
N PRO A 64 15.62 11.13 -2.26
CA PRO A 64 15.67 9.83 -1.59
C PRO A 64 14.30 9.28 -1.21
N GLY A 65 13.35 10.15 -0.81
CA GLY A 65 11.99 9.75 -0.47
C GLY A 65 11.05 9.48 -1.66
N PHE A 66 11.55 9.56 -2.90
CA PHE A 66 10.69 9.40 -4.09
C PHE A 66 10.06 8.01 -4.15
N SER A 67 10.88 6.95 -4.11
CA SER A 67 10.38 5.57 -4.20
C SER A 67 9.45 5.20 -3.05
N ASP A 68 9.69 5.76 -1.87
CA ASP A 68 8.83 5.49 -0.72
C ASP A 68 7.44 6.10 -0.89
N SER A 69 7.34 7.21 -1.63
CA SER A 69 6.12 8.00 -1.76
C SER A 69 5.38 7.80 -3.09
N PHE A 70 6.09 7.48 -4.18
CA PHE A 70 5.56 7.42 -5.54
C PHE A 70 6.14 6.23 -6.31
N SER A 71 5.35 5.66 -7.23
CA SER A 71 5.79 4.50 -8.03
C SER A 71 6.18 4.83 -9.47
N SER A 72 5.80 5.99 -9.98
CA SER A 72 6.11 6.42 -11.35
C SER A 72 6.02 7.94 -11.51
N LEU A 73 6.72 8.46 -12.52
CA LEU A 73 6.66 9.85 -12.94
C LEU A 73 6.68 9.95 -14.47
N ASN A 74 5.55 10.37 -15.04
CA ASN A 74 5.42 10.69 -16.45
C ASN A 74 5.15 12.18 -16.63
N VAL A 75 5.74 12.78 -17.66
CA VAL A 75 5.55 14.19 -18.01
C VAL A 75 5.12 14.27 -19.47
N ILE A 76 4.02 14.97 -19.76
CA ILE A 76 3.49 15.14 -21.11
C ILE A 76 3.27 16.61 -21.44
N ASN A 77 3.28 16.93 -22.74
CA ASN A 77 3.02 18.27 -23.25
C ASN A 77 1.73 18.33 -24.07
N VAL A 78 0.86 19.28 -23.78
CA VAL A 78 -0.42 19.47 -24.49
C VAL A 78 -0.28 20.30 -25.77
N LEU A 79 0.74 21.17 -25.89
CA LEU A 79 0.99 21.98 -27.10
C LEU A 79 1.71 21.24 -28.24
N GLY A 80 2.21 20.03 -27.96
CA GLY A 80 3.06 19.30 -28.90
C GLY A 80 4.34 20.05 -29.31
N ALA A 81 5.08 19.48 -30.27
CA ALA A 81 6.32 20.07 -30.77
C ALA A 81 6.11 21.40 -31.52
N GLY A 82 4.93 21.62 -32.10
CA GLY A 82 4.64 22.71 -33.04
C GLY A 82 4.01 23.98 -32.44
N GLY A 83 3.82 24.07 -31.12
CA GLY A 83 3.32 25.29 -30.44
C GLY A 83 1.88 25.69 -30.76
N HIS A 84 1.13 24.85 -31.47
CA HIS A 84 -0.29 25.02 -31.78
C HIS A 84 -1.06 23.84 -31.17
N THR A 85 -2.35 24.01 -30.90
CA THR A 85 -3.24 22.95 -30.42
C THR A 85 -4.01 22.29 -31.57
N PRO A 86 -3.46 21.34 -32.35
CA PRO A 86 -4.26 20.56 -33.28
C PRO A 86 -5.25 19.69 -32.50
N ARG A 87 -6.46 19.55 -33.05
CA ARG A 87 -7.64 18.87 -32.45
C ARG A 87 -7.39 17.40 -32.03
N GLY A 88 -6.26 16.79 -32.38
CA GLY A 88 -5.88 15.41 -32.02
C GLY A 88 -5.07 15.25 -30.73
N HIS A 89 -4.64 16.31 -30.03
CA HIS A 89 -3.68 16.17 -28.91
C HIS A 89 -4.23 15.54 -27.62
N PHE A 90 -5.54 15.62 -27.37
CA PHE A 90 -6.13 14.92 -26.24
C PHE A 90 -6.00 13.40 -26.36
N SER A 91 -5.80 12.86 -27.57
CA SER A 91 -5.58 11.42 -27.75
C SER A 91 -4.29 10.92 -27.10
N ALA A 92 -3.21 11.71 -27.13
CA ALA A 92 -1.95 11.32 -26.49
C ALA A 92 -2.07 11.36 -24.96
N PHE A 93 -2.73 12.38 -24.41
CA PHE A 93 -3.03 12.44 -22.98
C PHE A 93 -3.96 11.29 -22.56
N GLU A 94 -5.03 11.05 -23.32
CA GLU A 94 -5.97 9.96 -23.10
C GLU A 94 -5.28 8.60 -23.13
N GLN A 95 -4.39 8.36 -24.09
CA GLN A 95 -3.60 7.13 -24.17
C GLN A 95 -2.71 6.94 -22.94
N VAL A 96 -1.94 7.95 -22.55
CA VAL A 96 -1.06 7.87 -21.37
C VAL A 96 -1.88 7.69 -20.09
N LEU A 97 -2.98 8.44 -19.93
CA LEU A 97 -3.86 8.34 -18.77
C LEU A 97 -4.50 6.95 -18.68
N THR A 98 -4.99 6.42 -19.80
CA THR A 98 -5.59 5.08 -19.88
C THR A 98 -4.58 4.01 -19.49
N GLU A 99 -3.35 4.12 -19.99
CA GLU A 99 -2.29 3.18 -19.64
C GLU A 99 -1.90 3.25 -18.16
N GLU A 100 -1.75 4.46 -17.61
CA GLU A 100 -1.44 4.64 -16.19
C GLU A 100 -2.56 4.11 -15.28
N ILE A 101 -3.84 4.28 -15.67
CA ILE A 101 -4.99 3.69 -14.98
C ILE A 101 -4.93 2.16 -15.05
N ARG A 102 -4.65 1.60 -16.23
CA ARG A 102 -4.56 0.15 -16.45
C ARG A 102 -3.44 -0.47 -15.60
N LEU A 103 -2.26 0.15 -15.59
CA LEU A 103 -1.11 -0.29 -14.79
C LEU A 103 -1.42 -0.23 -13.29
N GLN A 104 -2.03 0.87 -12.81
CA GLN A 104 -2.40 0.98 -11.40
C GLN A 104 -3.43 -0.07 -11.00
N ARG A 105 -4.42 -0.33 -11.85
CA ARG A 105 -5.44 -1.35 -11.59
C ARG A 105 -4.82 -2.74 -11.49
N ALA A 106 -3.94 -3.10 -12.43
CA ALA A 106 -3.23 -4.38 -12.40
C ALA A 106 -2.39 -4.54 -11.12
N ALA A 107 -1.65 -3.49 -10.72
CA ALA A 107 -0.88 -3.50 -9.47
C ALA A 107 -1.77 -3.71 -8.24
N ARG A 108 -2.93 -3.04 -8.17
CA ARG A 108 -3.90 -3.21 -7.07
C ARG A 108 -4.50 -4.62 -7.02
N ILE A 109 -4.77 -5.25 -8.16
CA ILE A 109 -5.24 -6.65 -8.20
C ILE A 109 -4.15 -7.57 -7.64
N ASN A 110 -2.93 -7.45 -8.15
CA ASN A 110 -1.82 -8.33 -7.78
C ASN A 110 -1.40 -8.20 -6.31
N THR A 111 -1.63 -7.03 -5.70
CA THR A 111 -1.32 -6.76 -4.28
C THR A 111 -2.53 -6.92 -3.37
N HIS A 112 -3.68 -7.37 -3.89
CA HIS A 112 -4.92 -7.54 -3.13
C HIS A 112 -5.39 -6.23 -2.45
N THR A 113 -5.27 -5.10 -3.16
CA THR A 113 -5.67 -3.75 -2.69
C THR A 113 -6.57 -3.03 -3.70
N LEU A 114 -7.21 -3.79 -4.60
CA LEU A 114 -8.30 -3.29 -5.42
C LEU A 114 -9.58 -3.29 -4.57
N PHE A 115 -9.76 -2.20 -3.82
CA PHE A 115 -10.91 -2.00 -2.93
C PHE A 115 -12.21 -1.78 -3.72
N SER A 116 -13.31 -2.31 -3.20
CA SER A 116 -14.65 -1.93 -3.67
C SER A 116 -14.98 -0.49 -3.26
N MET A 117 -16.03 0.10 -3.84
CA MET A 117 -16.48 1.43 -3.41
C MET A 117 -16.92 1.48 -1.94
N VAL A 118 -17.49 0.38 -1.43
CA VAL A 118 -17.87 0.27 -0.01
C VAL A 118 -16.62 0.34 0.88
N HIS A 119 -15.59 -0.43 0.53
CA HIS A 119 -14.31 -0.41 1.24
C HIS A 119 -13.61 0.96 1.12
N ILE A 120 -13.64 1.60 -0.06
CA ILE A 120 -13.05 2.93 -0.25
C ILE A 120 -13.71 3.96 0.66
N ALA A 121 -15.05 3.97 0.74
CA ALA A 121 -15.77 4.91 1.61
C ALA A 121 -15.40 4.69 3.08
N ALA A 122 -15.44 3.44 3.56
CA ALA A 122 -15.06 3.12 4.93
C ALA A 122 -13.60 3.49 5.25
N PHE A 123 -12.66 3.15 4.37
CA PHE A 123 -11.25 3.49 4.56
C PHE A 123 -10.98 4.99 4.47
N PHE A 124 -11.74 5.73 3.66
CA PHE A 124 -11.61 7.18 3.60
C PHE A 124 -11.95 7.81 4.95
N ASP A 125 -13.06 7.41 5.56
CA ASP A 125 -13.47 7.91 6.87
C ASP A 125 -12.44 7.57 7.96
N LEU A 126 -11.96 6.32 7.99
CA LEU A 126 -10.92 5.88 8.93
C LEU A 126 -9.59 6.62 8.71
N ALA A 127 -9.18 6.81 7.45
CA ALA A 127 -7.96 7.54 7.12
C ALA A 127 -8.05 9.02 7.50
N LEU A 128 -9.22 9.64 7.32
CA LEU A 128 -9.47 11.03 7.71
C LEU A 128 -9.40 11.19 9.23
N GLN A 129 -9.98 10.26 9.99
CA GLN A 129 -9.86 10.24 11.46
C GLN A 129 -8.41 10.09 11.91
N ASN A 130 -7.67 9.13 11.33
CA ASN A 130 -6.24 8.96 11.61
C ASN A 130 -5.45 10.23 11.29
N PHE A 131 -5.71 10.86 10.14
CA PHE A 131 -5.05 12.10 9.75
C PHE A 131 -5.35 13.24 10.75
N ALA A 132 -6.60 13.38 11.20
CA ALA A 132 -6.97 14.41 12.17
C ALA A 132 -6.27 14.23 13.53
N LEU A 133 -6.06 12.99 13.97
CA LEU A 133 -5.40 12.67 15.23
C LEU A 133 -3.87 12.68 15.12
N SER A 134 -3.33 12.28 13.98
CA SER A 134 -1.89 12.11 13.75
C SER A 134 -1.56 12.33 12.27
N PRO A 135 -1.46 13.60 11.82
CA PRO A 135 -1.30 13.93 10.39
C PRO A 135 -0.07 13.33 9.72
N LEU A 136 0.97 13.02 10.50
CA LEU A 136 2.23 12.45 10.03
C LEU A 136 2.30 10.92 10.21
N SER A 137 1.28 10.29 10.79
CA SER A 137 1.27 8.83 10.92
C SER A 137 0.87 8.17 9.60
N THR A 138 1.55 7.08 9.29
CA THR A 138 1.22 6.25 8.14
C THR A 138 -0.07 5.46 8.41
N PHE A 139 -1.07 5.58 7.53
CA PHE A 139 -2.32 4.84 7.68
C PHE A 139 -2.15 3.34 7.37
N SER A 140 -2.64 2.48 8.25
CA SER A 140 -2.59 1.03 8.08
C SER A 140 -3.96 0.44 7.76
N PHE A 141 -4.17 0.03 6.51
CA PHE A 141 -5.45 -0.53 6.06
C PHE A 141 -5.83 -1.81 6.81
N ILE A 142 -4.87 -2.70 7.05
CA ILE A 142 -5.09 -3.98 7.72
C ILE A 142 -5.49 -3.76 9.18
N HIS A 143 -4.77 -2.91 9.92
CA HIS A 143 -5.17 -2.58 11.30
C HIS A 143 -6.52 -1.86 11.36
N ALA A 144 -6.71 -0.84 10.52
CA ALA A 144 -7.94 -0.06 10.50
C ALA A 144 -9.17 -0.94 10.20
N SER A 145 -9.03 -1.93 9.31
CA SER A 145 -10.11 -2.89 8.99
C SER A 145 -10.44 -3.87 10.13
N ARG A 146 -9.60 -3.95 11.17
CA ARG A 146 -9.74 -4.87 12.30
C ARG A 146 -9.89 -4.14 13.64
N GLU A 147 -10.10 -2.82 13.63
CA GLU A 147 -10.18 -2.03 14.87
C GLU A 147 -11.34 -2.49 15.77
N ASP A 148 -12.50 -2.80 15.18
CA ASP A 148 -13.68 -3.29 15.91
C ASP A 148 -13.60 -4.79 16.24
N PHE A 149 -12.73 -5.54 15.57
CA PHE A 149 -12.58 -6.99 15.68
C PHE A 149 -11.10 -7.38 15.79
N LYS A 150 -10.43 -6.90 16.84
CA LYS A 150 -9.00 -7.17 17.05
C LYS A 150 -8.73 -8.65 17.31
N VAL A 151 -7.51 -9.09 17.02
CA VAL A 151 -7.04 -10.42 17.44
C VAL A 151 -7.18 -10.52 18.96
N SER A 152 -7.76 -11.64 19.42
CA SER A 152 -8.01 -11.84 20.85
C SER A 152 -6.70 -11.75 21.64
N PRO A 153 -6.67 -11.02 22.78
CA PRO A 153 -5.48 -10.96 23.63
C PRO A 153 -5.08 -12.34 24.20
N ASN A 154 -6.02 -13.29 24.24
CA ASN A 154 -5.79 -14.66 24.71
C ASN A 154 -5.36 -15.62 23.59
N PHE A 155 -5.15 -15.13 22.36
CA PHE A 155 -4.82 -15.98 21.21
C PHE A 155 -3.55 -16.82 21.44
N ALA A 156 -2.49 -16.22 21.97
CA ALA A 156 -1.23 -16.92 22.28
C ALA A 156 -1.44 -18.07 23.28
N HIS A 157 -2.20 -17.82 24.35
CA HIS A 157 -2.49 -18.82 25.37
C HIS A 157 -3.34 -19.98 24.82
N HIS A 158 -4.37 -19.67 24.02
CA HIS A 158 -5.18 -20.70 23.36
C HIS A 158 -4.36 -21.53 22.37
N LEU A 159 -3.43 -20.91 21.64
CA LEU A 159 -2.51 -21.61 20.76
C LEU A 159 -1.62 -22.58 21.54
N SER A 160 -1.02 -22.12 22.65
CA SER A 160 -0.18 -22.96 23.52
C SER A 160 -0.96 -24.16 24.10
N SER A 161 -2.18 -23.90 24.56
CA SER A 161 -3.08 -24.93 25.09
C SER A 161 -3.47 -25.94 24.02
N PHE A 162 -3.81 -25.47 22.81
CA PHE A 162 -4.11 -26.33 21.67
C PHE A 162 -2.94 -27.24 21.31
N MET A 163 -1.73 -26.68 21.19
CA MET A 163 -0.52 -27.45 20.91
C MET A 163 -0.23 -28.50 21.99
N SER A 164 -0.45 -28.16 23.27
CA SER A 164 -0.31 -29.10 24.38
C SER A 164 -1.26 -30.29 24.23
N VAL A 165 -2.53 -30.05 23.96
CA VAL A 165 -3.53 -31.11 23.73
C VAL A 165 -3.16 -31.94 22.51
N PHE A 166 -2.67 -31.32 21.44
CA PHE A 166 -2.25 -32.01 20.23
C PHE A 166 -1.11 -33.00 20.50
N ALA A 167 -0.09 -32.54 21.23
CA ALA A 167 1.07 -33.34 21.63
C ALA A 167 0.70 -34.49 22.57
N ASP A 168 -0.16 -34.25 23.57
CA ASP A 168 -0.59 -35.29 24.51
C ASP A 168 -1.36 -36.43 23.81
N ASN A 169 -2.08 -36.11 22.73
CA ASN A 169 -2.80 -37.07 21.91
C ASN A 169 -1.93 -37.67 20.78
N LYS A 170 -0.64 -37.33 20.71
CA LYS A 170 0.33 -37.83 19.71
C LYS A 170 -0.15 -37.64 18.27
N LEU A 171 -0.84 -36.53 18.02
CA LEU A 171 -1.31 -36.20 16.68
C LEU A 171 -0.16 -35.65 15.82
N PRO A 172 -0.16 -35.87 14.49
CA PRO A 172 0.90 -35.38 13.61
C PRO A 172 0.98 -33.85 13.53
N ASP A 173 2.17 -33.28 13.76
CA ASP A 173 2.39 -31.83 13.83
C ASP A 173 1.89 -31.05 12.59
N HIS A 174 1.96 -31.64 11.39
CA HIS A 174 1.48 -30.97 10.18
C HIS A 174 -0.01 -30.61 10.24
N ILE A 175 -0.83 -31.43 10.90
CA ILE A 175 -2.27 -31.18 11.07
C ILE A 175 -2.50 -29.99 12.01
N ALA A 176 -1.67 -29.83 13.05
CA ALA A 176 -1.78 -28.68 13.93
C ALA A 176 -1.55 -27.37 13.16
N TRP A 177 -0.52 -27.32 12.32
CA TRP A 177 -0.21 -26.11 11.55
C TRP A 177 -1.28 -25.76 10.53
N GLU A 178 -1.83 -26.75 9.82
CA GLU A 178 -2.96 -26.54 8.91
C GLU A 178 -4.21 -26.05 9.65
N PHE A 179 -4.48 -26.60 10.84
CA PHE A 179 -5.61 -26.18 11.67
C PHE A 179 -5.44 -24.74 12.18
N ILE A 180 -4.25 -24.40 12.68
CA ILE A 180 -3.93 -23.04 13.14
C ILE A 180 -4.08 -22.04 12.00
N ALA A 181 -3.53 -22.36 10.82
CA ALA A 181 -3.68 -21.53 9.63
C ALA A 181 -5.16 -21.34 9.25
N SER A 182 -5.96 -22.42 9.27
CA SER A 182 -7.40 -22.37 8.99
C SER A 182 -8.15 -21.44 9.95
N VAL A 183 -7.89 -21.56 11.27
CA VAL A 183 -8.50 -20.69 12.28
C VAL A 183 -8.13 -19.22 12.06
N ILE A 184 -6.87 -18.93 11.73
CA ILE A 184 -6.42 -17.57 11.43
C ILE A 184 -7.14 -17.02 10.20
N ILE A 185 -7.27 -17.80 9.12
CA ILE A 185 -7.98 -17.36 7.91
C ILE A 185 -9.45 -17.07 8.23
N LEU A 186 -10.13 -17.95 8.97
CA LEU A 186 -11.53 -17.77 9.34
C LEU A 186 -11.75 -16.56 10.24
N ASP A 187 -10.85 -16.32 11.19
CA ASP A 187 -10.92 -15.13 12.06
C ASP A 187 -10.61 -13.84 11.29
N ALA A 188 -9.61 -13.87 10.41
CA ALA A 188 -9.12 -12.70 9.69
C ALA A 188 -10.08 -12.18 8.61
N PHE A 189 -10.84 -13.08 7.98
CA PHE A 189 -11.71 -12.78 6.83
C PHE A 189 -13.18 -13.13 7.12
N PRO A 190 -13.85 -12.42 8.07
CA PRO A 190 -15.29 -12.55 8.25
C PRO A 190 -16.04 -12.08 6.98
N PRO A 191 -17.34 -12.39 6.86
CA PRO A 191 -18.17 -11.88 5.76
C PRO A 191 -18.00 -10.37 5.55
N ASP A 192 -18.01 -9.94 4.28
CA ASP A 192 -17.86 -8.56 3.82
C ASP A 192 -16.49 -7.89 4.05
N MET A 193 -15.55 -8.60 4.71
CA MET A 193 -14.18 -8.13 4.88
C MET A 193 -13.44 -8.06 3.54
N HIS A 194 -12.60 -7.04 3.37
CA HIS A 194 -11.72 -6.98 2.20
C HIS A 194 -10.69 -8.11 2.25
N MET A 195 -10.56 -8.85 1.15
CA MET A 195 -9.62 -9.97 1.04
C MET A 195 -8.20 -9.46 0.76
N PHE A 196 -7.53 -8.96 1.80
CA PHE A 196 -6.10 -8.66 1.77
C PHE A 196 -5.26 -9.92 1.48
N SER A 197 -3.96 -9.72 1.20
CA SER A 197 -2.99 -10.83 1.15
C SER A 197 -2.96 -11.56 2.50
N PRO A 198 -3.28 -12.87 2.56
CA PRO A 198 -3.27 -13.62 3.81
C PRO A 198 -1.92 -13.61 4.51
N SER A 199 -0.83 -13.65 3.74
CA SER A 199 0.53 -13.59 4.28
C SER A 199 0.80 -12.27 5.00
N GLU A 200 0.34 -11.15 4.42
CA GLU A 200 0.52 -9.83 5.03
C GLU A 200 -0.37 -9.65 6.26
N VAL A 201 -1.61 -10.16 6.21
CA VAL A 201 -2.51 -10.17 7.37
C VAL A 201 -1.92 -10.98 8.52
N PHE A 202 -1.40 -12.18 8.25
CA PHE A 202 -0.69 -12.98 9.25
C PHE A 202 0.51 -12.21 9.83
N ARG A 203 1.37 -11.67 8.95
CA ARG A 203 2.58 -10.95 9.33
C ARG A 203 2.27 -9.77 10.26
N ILE A 204 1.21 -9.03 9.96
CA ILE A 204 0.84 -7.79 10.66
C ILE A 204 0.07 -8.08 11.94
N LEU A 205 -0.88 -9.02 11.94
CA LEU A 205 -1.82 -9.18 13.06
C LEU A 205 -1.56 -10.40 13.95
N TYR A 206 -1.05 -11.50 13.39
CA TYR A 206 -1.01 -12.80 14.10
C TYR A 206 0.40 -13.27 14.44
N ARG A 207 1.43 -12.86 13.68
CA ARG A 207 2.80 -13.38 13.81
C ARG A 207 3.34 -13.28 15.23
N GLU A 208 3.15 -12.14 15.88
CA GLU A 208 3.62 -11.93 17.25
C GLU A 208 2.90 -12.85 18.25
N ALA A 209 1.56 -12.88 18.19
CA ALA A 209 0.77 -13.74 19.07
C ALA A 209 1.06 -15.24 18.85
N CYS A 210 1.31 -15.65 17.60
CA CYS A 210 1.76 -17.01 17.28
C CYS A 210 3.13 -17.31 17.88
N ALA A 211 4.10 -16.42 17.72
CA ALA A 211 5.44 -16.61 18.29
C ALA A 211 5.39 -16.73 19.82
N LEU A 212 4.59 -15.88 20.48
CA LEU A 212 4.37 -15.95 21.92
C LEU A 212 3.71 -17.27 22.35
N GLY A 213 2.66 -17.71 21.66
CA GLY A 213 1.98 -18.96 21.98
C GLY A 213 2.87 -20.20 21.79
N ILE A 214 3.70 -20.22 20.75
CA ILE A 214 4.70 -21.28 20.53
C ILE A 214 5.74 -21.26 21.65
N GLN A 215 6.25 -20.09 22.03
CA GLN A 215 7.21 -19.97 23.13
C GLN A 215 6.61 -20.45 24.46
N GLU A 216 5.37 -20.07 24.76
CA GLU A 216 4.64 -20.52 25.96
C GLU A 216 4.51 -22.04 25.98
N TYR A 217 4.17 -22.65 24.84
CA TYR A 217 4.09 -24.10 24.70
C TYR A 217 5.43 -24.78 24.97
N LEU A 218 6.52 -24.32 24.34
CA LEU A 218 7.85 -24.90 24.52
C LEU A 218 8.33 -24.80 25.97
N ASN A 219 8.11 -23.66 26.61
CA ASN A 219 8.42 -23.43 28.02
C ASN A 219 7.64 -24.40 28.93
N SER A 220 6.36 -24.62 28.67
CA SER A 220 5.51 -25.55 29.45
C SER A 220 5.99 -27.01 29.37
N ARG A 221 6.66 -27.37 28.28
CA ARG A 221 7.18 -28.72 28.00
C ARG A 221 8.65 -28.91 28.38
N GLN A 222 9.32 -27.85 28.87
CA GLN A 222 10.78 -27.84 29.08
C GLN A 222 11.58 -28.17 27.80
N LEU A 223 11.02 -27.88 26.63
CA LEU A 223 11.68 -28.07 25.34
C LEU A 223 12.58 -26.85 25.07
N SER A 224 13.87 -27.08 24.79
CA SER A 224 14.83 -26.01 24.45
C SER A 224 14.40 -25.27 23.18
N THR A 225 14.56 -23.96 23.17
CA THR A 225 14.33 -23.09 22.01
C THR A 225 15.62 -22.90 21.24
N ASP A 226 16.01 -23.92 20.48
CA ASP A 226 17.01 -23.78 19.42
C ASP A 226 16.26 -23.73 18.08
N LEU A 227 15.76 -22.54 17.72
CA LEU A 227 15.19 -22.19 16.42
C LEU A 227 15.85 -20.92 15.89
#